data_AF-A0A931WW96-F1
#
_entry.id   AF-A0A931WW96-F1
#
_cell.length_a   1.000
_cell.length_b   1.000
_cell.length_c   1.000
_cell.angle_alpha   90.00
_cell.angle_beta   90.00
_cell.angle_gamma   90.00
#
_symmetry.space_group_name_H-M   'P 1'
#
loop_
_entity.id
_entity.type
_entity.pdbx_description
1 polymer ?
#
loop_
_entity_poly.entity_id
_entity_poly.type
_entity_poly.pdbx_seq_one_letter_code
_entity_poly.pdbx_strand_id
1 'polypeptide(L)'
;MIALDYPDLLKTIERHLVPGRAESASFLAWYLENYYRLDHIDAIDAVCDESNDKGVDGIYVNENEGVIEIFQSKISQTSQSTVGDKSLREFRGTISQFKDEASVRNLVTSAGAAKVAQLVQRTKITELIGKYELKGVFLSNFNLDGNGQSFLDSTPEITFVGKTFLLTTYISDQRAPLSDRKAQFDIAGYQLGKYIVDGDTRTLIAPIKASDLASLSGIQDQSLFDYNVRGPLGRTQVNKDIVKSIRDRKLHKLFPLFHNGITIVCENITETPEQIELHNYSVVNGCQSLTALFENRKYITSRVRKNSS
;
A
#
# COMPACT_ATOMS: atom_id res chain seq x y z
N MET A 1 -2.63 -11.10 -13.02
CA MET A 1 -1.31 -10.98 -12.37
C MET A 1 -0.42 -10.14 -13.29
N ILE A 2 0.38 -9.23 -12.75
CA ILE A 2 1.25 -8.34 -13.54
C ILE A 2 2.49 -9.08 -14.05
N ALA A 3 3.00 -8.68 -15.20
CA ALA A 3 4.26 -9.20 -15.75
C ALA A 3 5.37 -8.18 -15.50
N LEU A 4 6.43 -8.60 -14.79
CA LEU A 4 7.55 -7.75 -14.42
C LEU A 4 8.88 -8.14 -15.06
N ASP A 5 8.93 -9.30 -15.72
CA ASP A 5 10.09 -9.69 -16.51
C ASP A 5 10.13 -8.91 -17.83
N TYR A 6 11.32 -8.51 -18.24
CA TYR A 6 11.51 -7.89 -19.55
C TYR A 6 11.46 -8.97 -20.65
N PRO A 7 10.83 -8.71 -21.82
CA PRO A 7 10.21 -7.44 -22.24
C PRO A 7 8.74 -7.28 -21.84
N ASP A 8 8.11 -8.27 -21.19
CA ASP A 8 6.67 -8.20 -20.85
C ASP A 8 6.33 -7.07 -19.87
N LEU A 9 7.29 -6.60 -19.08
CA LEU A 9 7.18 -5.37 -18.29
C LEU A 9 6.71 -4.18 -19.13
N LEU A 10 7.16 -4.06 -20.39
CA LEU A 10 6.77 -2.96 -21.28
C LEU A 10 5.28 -2.95 -21.59
N LYS A 11 4.63 -4.12 -21.61
CA LYS A 11 3.17 -4.21 -21.75
C LYS A 11 2.48 -3.78 -20.46
N THR A 12 3.03 -4.13 -19.30
CA THR A 12 2.49 -3.71 -18.00
C THR A 12 2.49 -2.19 -17.84
N ILE A 13 3.53 -1.51 -18.34
CA ILE A 13 3.70 -0.05 -18.23
C ILE A 13 3.34 0.70 -19.52
N GLU A 14 2.66 0.05 -20.47
CA GLU A 14 2.48 0.58 -21.84
C GLU A 14 1.85 1.97 -21.88
N ARG A 15 0.94 2.26 -20.95
CA ARG A 15 0.22 3.53 -20.84
C ARG A 15 1.11 4.69 -20.39
N HIS A 16 2.25 4.37 -19.76
CA HIS A 16 3.20 5.33 -19.21
C HIS A 16 4.43 5.52 -20.09
N LEU A 17 4.57 4.71 -21.16
CA LEU A 17 5.67 4.83 -22.11
C LEU A 17 5.51 6.11 -22.94
N VAL A 18 6.45 7.04 -22.77
CA VAL A 18 6.50 8.31 -23.50
C VAL A 18 7.78 8.37 -24.35
N PRO A 19 7.72 8.72 -25.64
CA PRO A 19 8.92 8.90 -26.46
C PRO A 19 9.91 9.88 -25.82
N GLY A 20 11.16 9.45 -25.66
CA GLY A 20 12.23 10.25 -25.04
C GLY A 20 12.32 10.16 -23.52
N ARG A 21 11.36 9.51 -22.84
CA ARG A 21 11.42 9.21 -21.40
C ARG A 21 12.07 7.85 -21.17
N ALA A 22 12.85 7.74 -20.08
CA ALA A 22 13.40 6.45 -19.67
C ALA A 22 12.29 5.46 -19.27
N GLU A 23 12.48 4.18 -19.59
CA GLU A 23 11.55 3.11 -19.19
C GLU A 23 11.40 3.04 -17.66
N SER A 24 12.47 3.30 -16.91
CA SER A 24 12.46 3.34 -15.44
C SER A 24 11.53 4.42 -14.88
N ALA A 25 11.54 5.61 -15.48
CA ALA A 25 10.62 6.70 -15.14
C ALA A 25 9.15 6.32 -15.46
N SER A 26 8.92 5.63 -16.56
CA SER A 26 7.58 5.11 -16.92
C SER A 26 7.10 4.05 -15.93
N PHE A 27 8.01 3.18 -15.46
CA PHE A 27 7.74 2.19 -14.43
C PHE A 27 7.46 2.81 -13.06
N LEU A 28 8.14 3.91 -12.72
CA LEU A 28 7.83 4.67 -11.51
C LEU A 28 6.43 5.30 -11.58
N ALA A 29 6.07 5.93 -12.70
CA ALA A 29 4.72 6.48 -12.88
C ALA A 29 3.65 5.39 -12.74
N TRP A 30 3.85 4.23 -13.36
CA TRP A 30 2.97 3.07 -13.18
C TRP A 30 2.87 2.64 -11.71
N TYR A 31 3.99 2.58 -11.00
CA TYR A 31 4.01 2.22 -9.58
C TYR A 31 3.23 3.22 -8.71
N LEU A 32 3.39 4.52 -8.96
CA LEU A 32 2.64 5.56 -8.25
C LEU A 32 1.13 5.47 -8.52
N GLU A 33 0.72 5.22 -9.76
CA GLU A 33 -0.71 5.05 -10.10
C GLU A 33 -1.31 3.80 -9.45
N ASN A 34 -0.57 2.69 -9.39
CA ASN A 34 -1.12 1.40 -8.96
C ASN A 34 -0.94 1.10 -7.47
N TYR A 35 0.08 1.65 -6.81
CA TYR A 35 0.36 1.39 -5.39
C TYR A 35 0.08 2.60 -4.51
N TYR A 36 0.34 3.81 -5.02
CA TYR A 36 -0.01 5.06 -4.33
C TYR A 36 -1.42 5.55 -4.68
N ARG A 37 -2.04 5.00 -5.74
CA ARG A 37 -3.38 5.38 -6.20
C ARG A 37 -3.49 6.87 -6.53
N LEU A 38 -2.38 7.44 -7.00
CA LEU A 38 -2.40 8.77 -7.59
C LEU A 38 -3.18 8.72 -8.90
N ASP A 39 -3.86 9.82 -9.25
CA ASP A 39 -4.37 9.92 -10.60
C ASP A 39 -3.20 10.01 -11.59
N HIS A 40 -3.51 9.79 -12.86
CA HIS A 40 -2.51 9.69 -13.92
C HIS A 40 -1.64 10.95 -14.05
N ILE A 41 -2.23 12.14 -13.85
CA ILE A 41 -1.51 13.41 -13.98
C ILE A 41 -0.59 13.56 -12.78
N ASP A 42 -1.09 13.36 -11.57
CA ASP A 42 -0.29 13.43 -10.34
C ASP A 42 0.88 12.43 -10.34
N ALA A 43 0.65 11.21 -10.85
CA ALA A 43 1.69 10.19 -10.98
C ALA A 43 2.80 10.61 -11.95
N ILE A 44 2.45 11.17 -13.12
CA ILE A 44 3.43 11.67 -14.10
C ILE A 44 4.17 12.89 -13.54
N ASP A 45 3.44 13.76 -12.86
CA ASP A 45 3.97 14.99 -12.30
C ASP A 45 5.02 14.69 -11.23
N ALA A 46 4.81 13.68 -10.40
CA ALA A 46 5.74 13.25 -9.36
C ALA A 46 7.09 12.70 -9.89
N VAL A 47 7.21 12.38 -11.18
CA VAL A 47 8.37 11.72 -11.78
C VAL A 47 9.36 12.73 -12.39
N CYS A 48 10.64 12.51 -12.11
CA CYS A 48 11.81 13.09 -12.77
C CYS A 48 12.22 12.19 -13.95
N ASP A 49 12.37 12.76 -15.16
CA ASP A 49 12.70 11.99 -16.37
C ASP A 49 13.98 12.47 -17.08
N GLU A 50 14.79 13.31 -16.45
CA GLU A 50 16.00 13.88 -17.05
C GLU A 50 17.30 13.36 -16.40
N SER A 51 18.35 13.20 -17.21
CA SER A 51 19.66 12.73 -16.77
C SER A 51 20.37 13.64 -15.76
N ASN A 52 19.87 14.87 -15.56
CA ASN A 52 20.40 15.84 -14.61
C ASN A 52 19.72 15.83 -13.23
N ASP A 53 18.77 14.93 -12.98
CA ASP A 53 17.97 14.90 -11.73
C ASP A 53 18.73 14.35 -10.50
N LYS A 54 20.08 14.33 -10.55
CA LYS A 54 20.98 14.04 -9.41
C LYS A 54 20.66 12.72 -8.68
N GLY A 55 20.17 11.72 -9.41
CA GLY A 55 19.81 10.40 -8.89
C GLY A 55 18.41 10.31 -8.29
N VAL A 56 17.58 11.36 -8.41
CA VAL A 56 16.17 11.38 -8.02
C VAL A 56 15.31 11.08 -9.25
N ASP A 57 14.54 10.01 -9.19
CA ASP A 57 13.60 9.66 -10.27
C ASP A 57 12.17 10.13 -9.96
N GLY A 58 11.89 10.52 -8.72
CA GLY A 58 10.61 11.12 -8.37
C GLY A 58 10.55 11.59 -6.92
N ILE A 59 9.54 12.40 -6.64
CA ILE A 59 9.28 12.98 -5.33
C ILE A 59 7.79 12.96 -5.06
N TYR A 60 7.38 12.43 -3.91
CA TYR A 60 6.00 12.49 -3.44
C TYR A 60 5.96 13.01 -2.00
N VAL A 61 4.96 13.82 -1.69
CA VAL A 61 4.71 14.33 -0.34
C VAL A 61 3.35 13.84 0.11
N ASN A 62 3.33 13.00 1.14
CA ASN A 62 2.10 12.59 1.79
C ASN A 62 1.82 13.53 2.96
N GLU A 63 1.00 14.56 2.73
CA GLU A 63 0.66 15.53 3.78
C GLU A 63 -0.10 14.91 4.95
N ASN A 64 -0.93 13.88 4.69
CA ASN A 64 -1.73 13.24 5.73
C ASN A 64 -0.85 12.44 6.71
N GLU A 65 0.23 11.84 6.21
CA GLU A 65 1.16 11.06 7.04
C GLU A 65 2.37 11.87 7.49
N GLY A 66 2.57 13.09 6.96
CA GLY A 66 3.72 13.92 7.25
C GLY A 66 5.02 13.28 6.74
N VAL A 67 5.02 12.71 5.53
CA VAL A 67 6.16 11.99 4.95
C VAL A 67 6.55 12.60 3.61
N ILE A 68 7.85 12.78 3.39
CA ILE A 68 8.45 13.11 2.11
C ILE A 68 9.16 11.86 1.59
N GLU A 69 8.81 11.43 0.39
CA GLU A 69 9.37 10.24 -0.23
C GLU A 69 10.15 10.60 -1.50
N ILE A 70 11.41 10.19 -1.51
CA ILE A 70 12.32 10.33 -2.65
C ILE A 70 12.39 8.97 -3.33
N PHE A 71 12.18 8.92 -4.64
CA PHE A 71 12.17 7.69 -5.41
C PHE A 71 13.41 7.55 -6.28
N GLN A 72 13.90 6.32 -6.39
CA GLN A 72 14.79 5.89 -7.46
C GLN A 72 14.25 4.58 -8.03
N SER A 73 14.30 4.45 -9.35
CA SER A 73 13.71 3.37 -10.12
C SER A 73 14.75 2.72 -11.02
N LYS A 74 14.78 1.38 -11.06
CA LYS A 74 15.72 0.64 -11.89
C LYS A 74 15.06 -0.56 -12.56
N ILE A 75 15.24 -0.65 -13.87
CA ILE A 75 14.81 -1.80 -14.66
C ILE A 75 16.03 -2.63 -15.04
N SER A 76 15.87 -3.96 -14.99
CA SER A 76 16.76 -4.89 -15.66
C SER A 76 16.05 -5.60 -16.79
N GLN A 77 16.76 -5.75 -17.90
CA GLN A 77 16.33 -6.55 -19.05
C GLN A 77 16.69 -8.04 -18.90
N THR A 78 17.37 -8.43 -17.82
CA THR A 78 17.76 -9.82 -17.55
C THR A 78 17.16 -10.33 -16.24
N SER A 79 16.74 -11.58 -16.22
CA SER A 79 16.15 -12.23 -15.05
C SER A 79 17.14 -12.59 -13.94
N GLN A 80 18.45 -12.47 -14.20
CA GLN A 80 19.52 -12.79 -13.26
C GLN A 80 20.02 -11.59 -12.45
N SER A 81 19.49 -10.39 -12.71
CA SER A 81 19.97 -9.19 -12.03
C SER A 81 19.50 -9.12 -10.58
N THR A 82 20.37 -8.61 -9.72
CA THR A 82 20.05 -8.29 -8.33
C THR A 82 20.44 -6.85 -7.99
N VAL A 83 19.73 -6.25 -7.04
CA VAL A 83 20.15 -4.98 -6.44
C VAL A 83 21.08 -5.27 -5.28
N GLY A 84 22.33 -4.84 -5.40
CA GLY A 84 23.33 -4.92 -4.35
C GLY A 84 23.46 -3.63 -3.53
N ASP A 85 24.27 -3.71 -2.48
CA ASP A 85 24.60 -2.61 -1.57
C ASP A 85 25.14 -1.35 -2.26
N LYS A 86 25.92 -1.49 -3.35
CA LYS A 86 26.47 -0.35 -4.10
C LYS A 86 25.38 0.62 -4.56
N SER A 87 24.34 0.12 -5.24
CA SER A 87 23.26 0.97 -5.75
C SER A 87 22.45 1.60 -4.62
N LEU A 88 22.28 0.90 -3.49
CA LEU A 88 21.59 1.45 -2.32
C LEU A 88 22.41 2.51 -1.58
N ARG A 89 23.75 2.39 -1.55
CA ARG A 89 24.63 3.45 -1.03
C ARG A 89 24.58 4.70 -1.90
N GLU A 90 24.60 4.53 -3.22
CA GLU A 90 24.42 5.64 -4.16
C GLU A 90 23.08 6.34 -3.91
N PHE A 91 21.99 5.56 -3.76
CA PHE A 91 20.67 6.09 -3.45
C PHE A 91 20.61 6.81 -2.09
N ARG A 92 21.25 6.27 -1.06
CA ARG A 92 21.37 6.94 0.24
C ARG A 92 22.07 8.30 0.12
N GLY A 93 23.08 8.37 -0.76
CA GLY A 93 23.71 9.63 -1.15
C GLY A 93 22.69 10.61 -1.75
N THR A 94 21.83 10.14 -2.66
CA THR A 94 20.73 10.94 -3.21
C THR A 94 19.81 11.49 -2.12
N ILE A 95 19.33 10.64 -1.20
CA ILE A 95 18.43 11.04 -0.10
C ILE A 95 19.10 12.08 0.80
N SER A 96 20.41 11.98 1.02
CA SER A 96 21.15 12.94 1.85
C SER A 96 21.13 14.38 1.31
N GLN A 97 20.82 14.58 0.02
CA GLN A 97 20.59 15.92 -0.57
C GLN A 97 19.32 16.59 -0.03
N PHE A 98 18.45 15.83 0.64
CA PHE A 98 17.21 16.31 1.26
C PHE A 98 17.27 16.33 2.79
N LYS A 99 18.44 16.11 3.42
CA LYS A 99 18.54 15.96 4.88
C LYS A 99 18.15 17.22 5.68
N ASP A 100 18.34 18.39 5.08
CA ASP A 100 18.07 19.69 5.71
C ASP A 100 17.82 20.76 4.63
N GLU A 101 17.33 21.92 5.06
CA GLU A 101 16.97 23.03 4.18
C GLU A 101 18.16 23.52 3.34
N ALA A 102 19.36 23.55 3.91
CA ALA A 102 20.57 23.98 3.21
C ALA A 102 20.92 23.01 2.06
N SER A 103 20.79 21.71 2.31
CA SER A 103 21.05 20.66 1.32
C SER A 103 20.04 20.72 0.18
N VAL A 104 18.75 20.93 0.48
CA VAL A 104 17.70 21.10 -0.53
C VAL A 104 17.96 22.33 -1.40
N ARG A 105 18.35 23.46 -0.79
CA ARG A 105 18.71 24.69 -1.55
C ARG A 105 19.93 24.47 -2.44
N ASN A 106 20.94 23.74 -1.96
CA ASN A 106 22.12 23.39 -2.75
C ASN A 106 21.75 22.47 -3.93
N LEU A 107 20.87 21.48 -3.71
CA LEU A 107 20.35 20.62 -4.76
C LEU A 107 19.68 21.45 -5.84
N VAL A 108 18.70 22.30 -5.49
CA VAL A 108 17.97 23.18 -6.43
C VAL A 108 18.94 24.06 -7.22
N THR A 109 19.92 24.67 -6.54
CA THR A 109 20.93 25.53 -7.19
C THR A 109 21.79 24.75 -8.19
N SER A 110 22.22 23.53 -7.82
CA SER A 110 23.09 22.69 -8.66
C SER A 110 22.36 21.96 -9.79
N ALA A 111 21.05 21.77 -9.65
CA ALA A 111 20.17 21.14 -10.63
C ALA A 111 19.71 22.15 -11.69
N GLY A 112 19.66 23.45 -11.36
CA GLY A 112 19.32 24.51 -12.31
C GLY A 112 17.88 24.35 -12.83
N ALA A 113 17.73 24.17 -14.13
CA ALA A 113 16.42 24.03 -14.79
C ALA A 113 15.86 22.59 -14.77
N ALA A 114 16.61 21.63 -14.22
CA ALA A 114 16.20 20.22 -14.19
C ALA A 114 14.89 20.00 -13.42
N LYS A 115 14.18 18.93 -13.78
CA LYS A 115 12.84 18.63 -13.26
C LYS A 115 12.81 18.45 -11.74
N VAL A 116 13.87 17.91 -11.14
CA VAL A 116 14.00 17.78 -9.68
C VAL A 116 13.90 19.13 -8.97
N ALA A 117 14.45 20.21 -9.54
CA ALA A 117 14.36 21.55 -8.96
C ALA A 117 12.93 22.10 -9.00
N GLN A 118 12.22 21.86 -10.11
CA GLN A 118 10.82 22.23 -10.26
C GLN A 118 9.93 21.44 -9.29
N LEU A 119 10.20 20.14 -9.14
CA LEU A 119 9.50 19.27 -8.19
C LEU A 119 9.66 19.73 -6.75
N VAL A 120 10.88 20.08 -6.33
CA VAL A 120 11.14 20.62 -4.98
C VAL A 120 10.33 21.90 -4.73
N GLN A 121 10.23 22.78 -5.73
CA GLN A 121 9.44 24.01 -5.61
C GLN A 121 7.94 23.72 -5.54
N ARG A 122 7.41 22.89 -6.44
CA ARG A 122 5.98 22.56 -6.49
C ARG A 122 5.50 21.84 -5.23
N THR A 123 6.31 20.92 -4.72
CA THR A 123 6.03 20.16 -3.49
C THR A 123 6.32 20.93 -2.20
N LYS A 124 6.90 22.13 -2.30
CA LYS A 124 7.29 22.98 -1.16
C LYS A 124 8.16 22.26 -0.12
N ILE A 125 9.00 21.32 -0.55
CA ILE A 125 9.82 20.50 0.36
C ILE A 125 10.68 21.36 1.29
N THR A 126 11.20 22.49 0.81
CA THR A 126 11.99 23.43 1.62
C THR A 126 11.26 23.88 2.89
N GLU A 127 9.93 23.99 2.85
CA GLU A 127 9.10 24.40 4.00
C GLU A 127 8.70 23.24 4.92
N LEU A 128 8.75 22.01 4.40
CA LEU A 128 8.34 20.77 5.06
C LEU A 128 9.52 20.01 5.68
N ILE A 129 10.72 20.23 5.16
CA ILE A 129 11.90 19.50 5.62
C ILE A 129 12.22 19.83 7.09
N GLY A 130 12.48 18.79 7.87
CA GLY A 130 12.61 18.89 9.34
C GLY A 130 11.29 18.84 10.12
N LYS A 131 10.14 18.98 9.45
CA LYS A 131 8.82 18.71 10.03
C LYS A 131 8.31 17.32 9.67
N TYR A 132 8.60 16.87 8.45
CA TYR A 132 8.12 15.61 7.89
C TYR A 132 9.22 14.55 7.94
N GLU A 133 8.82 13.28 8.05
CA GLU A 133 9.73 12.15 7.96
C GLU A 133 10.24 12.02 6.53
N LEU A 134 11.56 11.91 6.34
CA LEU A 134 12.18 11.69 5.04
C LEU A 134 12.41 10.20 4.81
N LYS A 135 11.89 9.66 3.70
CA LYS A 135 12.09 8.27 3.29
C LYS A 135 12.58 8.18 1.85
N GLY A 136 13.37 7.15 1.58
CA GLY A 136 13.73 6.73 0.23
C GLY A 136 12.96 5.48 -0.18
N VAL A 137 12.48 5.44 -1.43
CA VAL A 137 11.89 4.24 -2.02
C VAL A 137 12.70 3.84 -3.24
N PHE A 138 13.35 2.68 -3.17
CA PHE A 138 14.10 2.09 -4.28
C PHE A 138 13.23 1.05 -5.00
N LEU A 139 12.74 1.38 -6.18
CA LEU A 139 11.86 0.56 -6.99
C LEU A 139 12.64 -0.23 -8.04
N SER A 140 12.37 -1.52 -8.18
CA SER A 140 12.92 -2.32 -9.28
C SER A 140 12.05 -3.50 -9.69
N ASN A 141 12.21 -3.95 -10.95
CA ASN A 141 11.53 -5.15 -11.46
C ASN A 141 12.27 -6.47 -11.14
N PHE A 142 13.30 -6.40 -10.28
CA PHE A 142 14.09 -7.54 -9.80
C PHE A 142 14.26 -7.43 -8.28
N ASN A 143 14.96 -8.38 -7.64
CA ASN A 143 15.08 -8.45 -6.18
C ASN A 143 16.49 -8.08 -5.70
N LEU A 144 16.64 -7.87 -4.39
CA LEU A 144 17.94 -7.68 -3.74
C LEU A 144 18.76 -8.97 -3.73
N ASP A 145 20.08 -8.83 -3.66
CA ASP A 145 20.95 -9.89 -3.16
C ASP A 145 21.17 -9.78 -1.64
N GLY A 146 21.95 -10.72 -1.08
CA GLY A 146 22.26 -10.73 0.35
C GLY A 146 23.03 -9.51 0.85
N ASN A 147 23.84 -8.87 0.00
CA ASN A 147 24.56 -7.64 0.37
C ASN A 147 23.58 -6.47 0.43
N GLY A 148 22.67 -6.38 -0.55
CA GLY A 148 21.59 -5.40 -0.55
C GLY A 148 20.71 -5.51 0.69
N GLN A 149 20.30 -6.74 1.06
CA GLN A 149 19.54 -6.97 2.28
C GLN A 149 20.30 -6.53 3.54
N SER A 150 21.56 -6.95 3.68
CA SER A 150 22.40 -6.61 4.85
C SER A 150 22.57 -5.09 5.00
N PHE A 151 22.63 -4.36 3.88
CA PHE A 151 22.69 -2.89 3.90
C PHE A 151 21.39 -2.26 4.41
N LEU A 152 20.23 -2.73 3.91
CA LEU A 152 18.92 -2.22 4.31
C LEU A 152 18.59 -2.50 5.78
N ASP A 153 19.06 -3.62 6.33
CA ASP A 153 18.90 -3.94 7.75
C ASP A 153 19.50 -2.85 8.67
N SER A 154 20.47 -2.08 8.15
CA SER A 154 21.12 -0.95 8.84
C SER A 154 20.68 0.44 8.36
N THR A 155 19.75 0.51 7.40
CA THR A 155 19.34 1.75 6.73
C THR A 155 17.81 1.85 6.67
N PRO A 156 17.14 2.05 7.82
CA PRO A 156 15.67 2.02 7.91
C PRO A 156 14.99 3.16 7.13
N GLU A 157 15.73 4.21 6.76
CA GLU A 157 15.23 5.30 5.93
C GLU A 157 14.97 4.88 4.46
N ILE A 158 15.47 3.72 4.01
CA ILE A 158 15.26 3.20 2.66
C ILE A 158 14.31 2.01 2.68
N THR A 159 13.23 2.11 1.91
CA THR A 159 12.35 0.99 1.57
C THR A 159 12.70 0.47 0.18
N PHE A 160 12.92 -0.84 0.06
CA PHE A 160 13.10 -1.48 -1.23
C PHE A 160 11.80 -2.13 -1.72
N VAL A 161 11.44 -1.85 -2.98
CA VAL A 161 10.27 -2.37 -3.67
C VAL A 161 10.76 -3.17 -4.87
N GLY A 162 10.88 -4.48 -4.69
CA GLY A 162 11.34 -5.41 -5.73
C GLY A 162 10.24 -6.25 -6.36
N LYS A 163 10.65 -7.09 -7.31
CA LYS A 163 9.76 -8.00 -8.05
C LYS A 163 8.81 -8.80 -7.15
N THR A 164 9.34 -9.42 -6.09
CA THR A 164 8.51 -10.26 -5.20
C THR A 164 7.44 -9.44 -4.50
N PHE A 165 7.79 -8.26 -3.99
CA PHE A 165 6.84 -7.37 -3.34
C PHE A 165 5.74 -6.96 -4.32
N LEU A 166 6.12 -6.51 -5.52
CA LEU A 166 5.16 -6.07 -6.53
C LEU A 166 4.22 -7.21 -6.94
N LEU A 167 4.72 -8.42 -7.22
CA LEU A 167 3.87 -9.56 -7.58
C LEU A 167 2.89 -9.98 -6.47
N THR A 168 3.33 -9.88 -5.21
CA THR A 168 2.55 -10.37 -4.07
C THR A 168 1.57 -9.34 -3.50
N THR A 169 1.75 -8.06 -3.82
CA THR A 169 0.94 -6.96 -3.28
C THR A 169 0.14 -6.20 -4.33
N TYR A 170 0.33 -6.50 -5.62
CA TYR A 170 -0.44 -5.88 -6.69
C TYR A 170 -1.93 -6.22 -6.59
N ILE A 171 -2.78 -5.18 -6.63
CA ILE A 171 -4.23 -5.31 -6.72
C ILE A 171 -4.69 -4.67 -8.02
N SER A 172 -5.29 -5.49 -8.90
CA SER A 172 -5.79 -5.08 -10.21
C SER A 172 -7.04 -4.21 -10.07
N ASP A 173 -7.16 -3.18 -10.91
CA ASP A 173 -8.39 -2.41 -11.05
C ASP A 173 -9.51 -3.18 -11.79
N GLN A 174 -9.16 -4.33 -12.40
CA GLN A 174 -10.15 -5.24 -12.97
C GLN A 174 -10.92 -5.90 -11.83
N ARG A 175 -12.14 -5.42 -11.62
CA ARG A 175 -13.14 -6.05 -10.76
C ARG A 175 -13.47 -7.44 -11.33
N ALA A 176 -12.80 -8.48 -10.82
CA ALA A 176 -13.30 -9.83 -11.01
C ALA A 176 -14.73 -9.86 -10.44
N PRO A 177 -15.74 -10.43 -11.13
CA PRO A 177 -17.08 -10.53 -10.57
C PRO A 177 -17.01 -11.12 -9.16
N LEU A 178 -17.85 -10.63 -8.25
CA LEU A 178 -17.89 -11.09 -6.88
C LEU A 178 -18.02 -12.62 -6.89
N SER A 179 -16.95 -13.29 -6.46
CA SER A 179 -16.83 -14.75 -6.47
C SER A 179 -17.97 -15.40 -5.69
N ASP A 180 -18.40 -16.62 -6.07
CA ASP A 180 -19.43 -17.46 -5.42
C ASP A 180 -19.07 -17.86 -3.97
N ARG A 181 -18.88 -16.85 -3.11
CA ARG A 181 -18.49 -16.96 -1.70
C ARG A 181 -19.72 -16.74 -0.83
N LYS A 182 -19.82 -17.56 0.21
CA LYS A 182 -20.82 -17.43 1.28
C LYS A 182 -20.12 -17.25 2.61
N ALA A 183 -20.67 -16.38 3.45
CA ALA A 183 -20.22 -16.20 4.83
C ALA A 183 -21.44 -16.05 5.74
N GLN A 184 -21.34 -16.60 6.95
CA GLN A 184 -22.38 -16.52 7.96
C GLN A 184 -21.80 -15.98 9.26
N PHE A 185 -22.53 -15.07 9.88
CA PHE A 185 -22.13 -14.44 11.13
C PHE A 185 -23.24 -14.54 12.17
N ASP A 186 -22.86 -14.91 13.39
CA ASP A 186 -23.75 -14.92 14.55
C ASP A 186 -23.86 -13.52 15.18
N ILE A 187 -25.07 -12.98 15.14
CA ILE A 187 -25.44 -11.67 15.68
C ILE A 187 -26.43 -11.78 16.85
N ALA A 188 -26.66 -12.98 17.40
CA ALA A 188 -27.64 -13.20 18.46
C ALA A 188 -27.38 -12.27 19.66
N GLY A 189 -28.41 -11.51 20.03
CA GLY A 189 -28.36 -10.56 21.15
C GLY A 189 -27.76 -9.19 20.83
N TYR A 190 -27.53 -8.85 19.55
CA TYR A 190 -27.03 -7.53 19.12
C TYR A 190 -28.05 -6.80 18.27
N GLN A 191 -28.16 -5.49 18.48
CA GLN A 191 -28.96 -4.62 17.62
C GLN A 191 -28.16 -4.22 16.38
N LEU A 192 -28.79 -4.36 15.22
CA LEU A 192 -28.24 -3.96 13.93
C LEU A 192 -28.61 -2.52 13.62
N GLY A 193 -27.63 -1.74 13.16
CA GLY A 193 -27.90 -0.48 12.47
C GLY A 193 -28.26 -0.77 11.01
N LYS A 194 -29.39 -0.25 10.52
CA LYS A 194 -29.82 -0.44 9.12
C LYS A 194 -30.03 0.90 8.44
N TYR A 195 -29.49 1.04 7.24
CA TYR A 195 -29.66 2.22 6.40
C TYR A 195 -30.06 1.78 5.00
N ILE A 196 -31.07 2.42 4.44
CA ILE A 196 -31.43 2.27 3.03
C ILE A 196 -30.80 3.47 2.31
N VAL A 197 -29.90 3.19 1.37
CA VAL A 197 -29.21 4.22 0.60
C VAL A 197 -30.07 4.64 -0.59
N ASP A 198 -30.63 3.66 -1.29
CA ASP A 198 -31.59 3.83 -2.38
C ASP A 198 -32.47 2.56 -2.52
N GLY A 199 -33.25 2.46 -3.61
CA GLY A 199 -34.18 1.35 -3.81
C GLY A 199 -33.53 -0.04 -3.85
N ASP A 200 -32.26 -0.12 -4.24
CA ASP A 200 -31.54 -1.39 -4.46
C ASP A 200 -30.37 -1.58 -3.49
N THR A 201 -29.95 -0.53 -2.78
CA THR A 201 -28.76 -0.53 -1.91
C THR A 201 -29.11 -0.36 -0.44
N ARG A 202 -28.62 -1.28 0.39
CA ARG A 202 -28.84 -1.30 1.84
C ARG A 202 -27.51 -1.47 2.57
N THR A 203 -27.38 -0.88 3.75
CA THR A 203 -26.20 -0.99 4.62
C THR A 203 -26.59 -1.54 5.98
N LEU A 204 -25.78 -2.47 6.50
CA LEU A 204 -25.99 -3.19 7.74
C LEU A 204 -24.76 -3.05 8.63
N ILE A 205 -24.93 -2.39 9.78
CA ILE A 205 -23.87 -2.20 10.77
C ILE A 205 -24.10 -3.20 11.91
N ALA A 206 -23.15 -4.11 12.09
CA ALA A 206 -23.23 -5.22 13.03
C ALA A 206 -21.90 -5.46 13.76
N PRO A 207 -21.92 -5.77 15.06
CA PRO A 207 -20.73 -6.24 15.77
C PRO A 207 -20.48 -7.73 15.49
N ILE A 208 -19.43 -8.03 14.72
CA ILE A 208 -19.09 -9.39 14.31
C ILE A 208 -17.94 -9.96 15.17
N LYS A 209 -17.97 -11.26 15.47
CA LYS A 209 -16.87 -11.93 16.17
C LYS A 209 -15.62 -11.94 15.29
N ALA A 210 -14.47 -11.62 15.90
CA ALA A 210 -13.21 -11.61 15.18
C ALA A 210 -12.77 -13.01 14.72
N SER A 211 -13.24 -14.07 15.39
CA SER A 211 -13.04 -15.46 14.95
C SER A 211 -13.68 -15.71 13.59
N ASP A 212 -14.90 -15.21 13.41
CA ASP A 212 -15.72 -15.46 12.21
C ASP A 212 -15.12 -14.67 11.05
N LEU A 213 -14.71 -13.42 11.31
CA LEU A 213 -13.93 -12.59 10.38
C LEU A 213 -12.60 -13.24 9.99
N ALA A 214 -11.86 -13.82 10.93
CA ALA A 214 -10.60 -14.52 10.65
C ALA A 214 -10.79 -15.85 9.90
N SER A 215 -12.03 -16.32 9.75
CA SER A 215 -12.36 -17.57 9.04
C SER A 215 -12.81 -17.36 7.60
N LEU A 216 -12.93 -16.10 7.15
CA LEU A 216 -13.37 -15.80 5.78
C LEU A 216 -12.40 -16.40 4.76
N SER A 217 -12.98 -17.03 3.74
CA SER A 217 -12.22 -17.56 2.60
C SER A 217 -11.65 -16.40 1.77
N GLY A 218 -10.50 -16.63 1.15
CA GLY A 218 -9.83 -15.63 0.32
C GLY A 218 -8.91 -14.66 1.08
N ILE A 219 -8.78 -14.76 2.41
CA ILE A 219 -7.76 -13.97 3.14
C ILE A 219 -6.35 -14.45 2.80
N GLN A 220 -6.13 -15.77 2.74
CA GLN A 220 -4.81 -16.35 2.53
C GLN A 220 -4.24 -16.06 1.13
N ASP A 221 -5.06 -16.18 0.10
CA ASP A 221 -4.69 -15.91 -1.30
C ASP A 221 -4.99 -14.46 -1.73
N GLN A 222 -5.42 -13.63 -0.79
CA GLN A 222 -5.79 -12.22 -0.95
C GLN A 222 -7.02 -11.96 -1.85
N SER A 223 -7.64 -12.99 -2.42
CA SER A 223 -8.80 -12.84 -3.31
C SER A 223 -10.04 -12.25 -2.61
N LEU A 224 -10.09 -12.24 -1.27
CA LEU A 224 -11.14 -11.55 -0.51
C LEU A 224 -11.07 -10.02 -0.67
N PHE A 225 -9.88 -9.50 -0.96
CA PHE A 225 -9.57 -8.09 -1.02
C PHE A 225 -9.51 -7.53 -2.45
N ASP A 226 -10.00 -8.28 -3.45
CA ASP A 226 -9.98 -7.88 -4.86
C ASP A 226 -10.72 -6.54 -5.11
N TYR A 227 -11.70 -6.18 -4.27
CA TYR A 227 -12.39 -4.88 -4.31
C TYR A 227 -11.85 -3.87 -3.29
N ASN A 228 -10.79 -4.20 -2.54
CA ASN A 228 -10.16 -3.30 -1.60
C ASN A 228 -9.24 -2.33 -2.32
N VAL A 229 -9.64 -1.07 -2.38
CA VAL A 229 -8.85 0.02 -3.00
C VAL A 229 -7.53 0.31 -2.26
N ARG A 230 -7.37 -0.22 -1.04
CA ARG A 230 -6.14 -0.14 -0.24
C ARG A 230 -5.65 -1.57 0.00
N GLY A 231 -4.69 -2.00 -0.80
CA GLY A 231 -4.04 -3.29 -0.58
C GLY A 231 -3.36 -3.38 0.79
N PRO A 232 -2.80 -4.56 1.13
CA PRO A 232 -1.99 -4.69 2.33
C PRO A 232 -0.73 -3.83 2.15
N LEU A 233 -0.80 -2.55 2.50
CA LEU A 233 0.39 -1.77 2.82
C LEU A 233 1.20 -2.65 3.78
N GLY A 234 2.51 -2.73 3.54
CA GLY A 234 3.44 -3.54 4.34
C GLY A 234 3.37 -3.19 5.84
N ARG A 235 4.31 -3.68 6.64
CA ARG A 235 4.29 -3.50 8.12
C ARG A 235 4.38 -2.02 8.53
N THR A 236 3.26 -1.32 8.50
CA THR A 236 3.08 0.04 9.01
C THR A 236 2.98 0.01 10.53
N GLN A 237 3.16 1.16 11.17
CA GLN A 237 3.01 1.32 12.62
C GLN A 237 1.61 0.87 13.10
N VAL A 238 0.57 1.02 12.26
CA VAL A 238 -0.80 0.51 12.46
C VAL A 238 -0.84 -1.01 12.69
N ASN A 239 0.00 -1.77 12.00
CA ASN A 239 0.06 -3.23 12.13
C ASN A 239 0.59 -3.66 13.52
N LYS A 240 1.49 -2.87 14.13
CA LYS A 240 2.05 -3.17 15.47
C LYS A 240 0.99 -3.02 16.57
N ASP A 241 0.17 -1.99 16.51
CA ASP A 241 -0.87 -1.73 17.52
C ASP A 241 -2.05 -2.69 17.39
N ILE A 242 -2.44 -3.05 16.15
CA ILE A 242 -3.41 -4.12 15.89
C ILE A 242 -2.91 -5.43 16.49
N VAL A 243 -1.69 -5.88 16.16
CA VAL A 243 -1.13 -7.13 16.68
C VAL A 243 -0.99 -7.10 18.21
N LYS A 244 -0.60 -5.96 18.79
CA LYS A 244 -0.52 -5.78 20.26
C LYS A 244 -1.90 -5.93 20.92
N SER A 245 -2.93 -5.33 20.34
CA SER A 245 -4.32 -5.44 20.86
C SER A 245 -4.92 -6.85 20.71
N ILE A 246 -4.51 -7.61 19.68
CA ILE A 246 -4.89 -9.02 19.49
C ILE A 246 -4.19 -9.95 20.50
N ARG A 247 -2.93 -9.64 20.86
CA ARG A 247 -2.15 -10.46 21.79
C ARG A 247 -2.48 -10.19 23.25
N ASP A 248 -2.93 -8.98 23.58
CA ASP A 248 -3.35 -8.62 24.94
C ASP A 248 -4.85 -8.88 25.18
N ARG A 249 -5.13 -9.97 25.90
CA ARG A 249 -6.49 -10.37 26.28
C ARG A 249 -7.28 -9.31 27.05
N LYS A 250 -6.61 -8.37 27.74
CA LYS A 250 -7.28 -7.29 28.47
C LYS A 250 -7.89 -6.24 27.52
N LEU A 251 -7.32 -6.07 26.33
CA LEU A 251 -7.76 -5.09 25.33
C LEU A 251 -8.88 -5.61 24.43
N HIS A 252 -9.21 -6.90 24.49
CA HIS A 252 -10.24 -7.52 23.65
C HIS A 252 -11.62 -6.86 23.76
N LYS A 253 -11.99 -6.36 24.95
CA LYS A 253 -13.28 -5.67 25.18
C LYS A 253 -13.35 -4.29 24.51
N LEU A 254 -12.20 -3.67 24.27
CA LEU A 254 -12.06 -2.33 23.71
C LEU A 254 -11.71 -2.39 22.22
N PHE A 255 -11.61 -3.59 21.64
CA PHE A 255 -11.23 -3.81 20.25
C PHE A 255 -12.10 -3.03 19.22
N PRO A 256 -13.43 -2.89 19.39
CA PRO A 256 -14.23 -2.02 18.52
C PRO A 256 -13.89 -0.53 18.60
N LEU A 257 -13.27 -0.06 19.69
CA LEU A 257 -12.93 1.35 19.93
C LEU A 257 -11.55 1.71 19.36
N PHE A 258 -10.68 0.72 19.13
CA PHE A 258 -9.31 0.94 18.69
C PHE A 258 -9.14 0.88 17.17
N HIS A 259 -10.13 0.36 16.43
CA HIS A 259 -9.97 0.03 15.01
C HIS A 259 -11.14 0.54 14.19
N ASN A 260 -10.82 1.14 13.03
CA ASN A 260 -11.82 1.41 11.99
C ASN A 260 -12.53 0.10 11.61
N GLY A 261 -13.86 0.17 11.44
CA GLY A 261 -14.69 -0.99 11.12
C GLY A 261 -14.24 -1.73 9.85
N ILE A 262 -14.72 -2.95 9.65
CA ILE A 262 -14.53 -3.67 8.37
C ILE A 262 -15.72 -3.35 7.47
N THR A 263 -15.45 -2.94 6.23
CA THR A 263 -16.51 -2.72 5.24
C THR A 263 -16.55 -3.88 4.26
N ILE A 264 -17.71 -4.53 4.16
CA ILE A 264 -17.93 -5.67 3.25
C ILE A 264 -19.00 -5.28 2.24
N VAL A 265 -18.70 -5.42 0.94
CA VAL A 265 -19.70 -5.31 -0.12
C VAL A 265 -20.14 -6.70 -0.53
N CYS A 266 -21.42 -6.88 -0.83
CA CYS A 266 -22.00 -8.16 -1.24
C CYS A 266 -23.15 -7.94 -2.22
N GLU A 267 -23.45 -8.93 -3.06
CA GLU A 267 -24.61 -8.86 -3.95
C GLU A 267 -25.92 -9.12 -3.20
N ASN A 268 -25.92 -10.09 -2.28
CA ASN A 268 -27.10 -10.42 -1.49
C ASN A 268 -26.76 -10.60 -0.02
N ILE A 269 -27.67 -10.14 0.83
CA ILE A 269 -27.62 -10.29 2.28
C ILE A 269 -28.96 -10.82 2.79
N THR A 270 -28.90 -11.91 3.55
CA THR A 270 -30.06 -12.46 4.25
C THR A 270 -29.84 -12.29 5.75
N GLU A 271 -30.88 -11.84 6.46
CA GLU A 271 -30.79 -11.55 7.88
C GLU A 271 -31.92 -12.22 8.65
N THR A 272 -31.57 -12.78 9.81
CA THR A 272 -32.50 -13.24 10.85
C THR A 272 -32.16 -12.52 12.16
N PRO A 273 -32.98 -12.63 13.22
CA PRO A 273 -32.63 -12.06 14.53
C PRO A 273 -31.32 -12.60 15.13
N GLU A 274 -30.81 -13.74 14.63
CA GLU A 274 -29.67 -14.45 15.18
C GLU A 274 -28.47 -14.50 14.22
N GLN A 275 -28.70 -14.33 12.90
CA GLN A 275 -27.67 -14.55 11.89
C GLN A 275 -27.74 -13.56 10.72
N ILE A 276 -26.58 -13.29 10.13
CA ILE A 276 -26.42 -12.63 8.83
C ILE A 276 -25.71 -13.59 7.89
N GLU A 277 -26.25 -13.76 6.69
CA GLU A 277 -25.64 -14.51 5.60
C GLU A 277 -25.33 -13.58 4.42
N LEU A 278 -24.07 -13.58 3.98
CA LEU A 278 -23.59 -12.83 2.82
C LEU A 278 -23.38 -13.77 1.63
N HIS A 279 -23.75 -13.30 0.45
CA HIS A 279 -23.48 -13.97 -0.82
C HIS A 279 -22.72 -13.05 -1.76
N ASN A 280 -21.73 -13.61 -2.47
CA ASN A 280 -20.91 -12.91 -3.46
C ASN A 280 -20.32 -11.64 -2.86
N TYR A 281 -19.42 -11.80 -1.88
CA TYR A 281 -18.91 -10.68 -1.08
C TYR A 281 -17.40 -10.45 -1.24
N SER A 282 -16.98 -9.21 -0.99
CA SER A 282 -15.58 -8.78 -0.93
C SER A 282 -15.38 -7.72 0.15
N VAL A 283 -14.19 -7.68 0.73
CA VAL A 283 -13.84 -6.70 1.77
C VAL A 283 -13.19 -5.49 1.11
N VAL A 284 -13.87 -4.35 1.15
CA VAL A 284 -13.41 -3.08 0.54
C VAL A 284 -12.68 -2.16 1.53
N ASN A 285 -12.77 -2.44 2.83
CA ASN A 285 -11.99 -1.77 3.88
C ASN A 285 -11.65 -2.76 5.01
N GLY A 286 -10.41 -2.73 5.50
CA GLY A 286 -9.98 -3.53 6.64
C GLY A 286 -9.06 -4.72 6.30
N CYS A 287 -8.46 -4.74 5.10
CA CYS A 287 -7.49 -5.76 4.68
C CYS A 287 -6.41 -6.02 5.74
N GLN A 288 -5.71 -4.98 6.20
CA GLN A 288 -4.66 -5.12 7.24
C GLN A 288 -5.18 -5.76 8.53
N SER A 289 -6.37 -5.35 8.99
CA SER A 289 -6.98 -5.92 10.20
C SER A 289 -7.33 -7.40 10.01
N LEU A 290 -7.92 -7.77 8.88
CA LEU A 290 -8.29 -9.16 8.61
C LEU A 290 -7.08 -10.06 8.42
N THR A 291 -6.05 -9.58 7.72
CA THR A 291 -4.77 -10.30 7.58
C THR A 291 -4.11 -10.50 8.95
N ALA A 292 -4.04 -9.46 9.79
CA ALA A 292 -3.50 -9.58 11.14
C ALA A 292 -4.31 -10.53 12.03
N LEU A 293 -5.65 -10.48 11.96
CA LEU A 293 -6.53 -11.43 12.65
C LEU A 293 -6.30 -12.86 12.17
N PHE A 294 -6.23 -13.09 10.86
CA PHE A 294 -5.98 -14.40 10.26
C PHE A 294 -4.63 -14.98 10.66
N GLU A 295 -3.55 -14.19 10.60
CA GLU A 295 -2.20 -14.61 10.99
C GLU A 295 -2.10 -14.93 12.49
N ASN A 296 -2.83 -14.17 13.33
CA ASN A 296 -2.83 -14.34 14.78
C ASN A 296 -4.04 -15.12 15.30
N ARG A 297 -4.78 -15.84 14.44
CA ARG A 297 -6.04 -16.54 14.78
C ARG A 297 -5.92 -17.50 15.96
N LYS A 298 -4.72 -18.08 16.17
CA LYS A 298 -4.38 -18.93 17.32
C LYS A 298 -4.45 -18.22 18.69
N TYR A 299 -4.43 -16.88 18.72
CA TYR A 299 -4.52 -16.07 19.93
C TYR A 299 -5.91 -15.47 20.15
N ILE A 300 -6.81 -15.55 19.15
CA ILE A 300 -8.16 -14.99 19.22
C ILE A 300 -9.02 -15.83 20.19
N THR A 301 -9.62 -15.16 21.17
CA THR A 301 -10.63 -15.75 22.07
C THR A 301 -12.04 -15.35 21.59
N SER A 302 -13.07 -16.11 21.96
CA SER A 302 -14.49 -15.84 21.63
C SER A 302 -15.05 -14.47 22.07
N ARG A 303 -14.26 -13.67 22.80
CA ARG A 303 -14.62 -12.34 23.32
C ARG A 303 -14.14 -11.16 22.45
N VAL A 304 -13.37 -11.37 21.39
CA VAL A 304 -12.95 -10.28 20.49
C VAL A 304 -14.05 -10.05 19.44
N ARG A 305 -14.62 -8.84 19.41
CA ARG A 305 -15.59 -8.42 18.38
C ARG A 305 -15.09 -7.16 17.69
N LYS A 306 -15.41 -6.99 16.41
CA LYS A 306 -15.12 -5.79 15.62
C LYS A 306 -16.42 -5.30 14.98
N ASN A 307 -16.62 -3.98 14.94
CA ASN A 307 -17.73 -3.40 14.20
C ASN A 307 -17.51 -3.62 12.70
N SER A 308 -18.49 -4.18 12.02
CA SER A 308 -18.52 -4.33 10.57
C SER A 308 -19.70 -3.53 10.01
N SER A 309 -19.53 -2.93 8.83
CA SER A 309 -20.52 -2.06 8.16
C SER A 309 -20.66 -2.43 6.70
#